data_AF-A0A392QCI6-F1
#
_entry.id   AF-A0A392QCI6-F1
#
_cell.length_a   1.000
_cell.length_b   1.000
_cell.length_c   1.000
_cell.angle_alpha   90.00
_cell.angle_beta   90.00
_cell.angle_gamma   90.00
#
_symmetry.space_group_name_H-M   'P 1'
#
loop_
_entity.id
_entity.type
_entity.pdbx_description
1 polymer ?
#
loop_
_entity_poly.entity_id
_entity_poly.type
_entity_poly.pdbx_seq_one_letter_code
_entity_poly.pdbx_strand_id
1 'polypeptide(L)'
;MAYKSLSSISVSDIESLGIARDHAATLHQSLTELIGTDAPATWQNITTNILNPELPFSFHQMLYYGCFKDYGPDPPAWVPDPYVL
;
A
#
# COMPACT_ATOMS: atom_id res chain seq x y z
N MET A 1 15.10 -1.13 -7.85
CA MET A 1 14.61 -2.41 -7.32
C MET A 1 13.19 -2.59 -7.84
N ALA A 2 12.83 -3.78 -8.33
CA ALA A 2 11.45 -4.03 -8.74
C ALA A 2 10.58 -4.20 -7.50
N TYR A 3 9.47 -3.47 -7.42
CA TYR A 3 8.52 -3.61 -6.33
C TYR A 3 7.74 -4.94 -6.45
N LYS A 4 7.36 -5.52 -5.31
CA LYS A 4 6.46 -6.69 -5.25
C LYS A 4 5.05 -6.26 -5.62
N SER A 5 4.26 -7.14 -6.25
CA SER A 5 2.81 -6.90 -6.37
C SER A 5 2.20 -6.92 -4.97
N LEU A 6 1.05 -6.25 -4.77
CA LEU A 6 0.35 -6.27 -3.49
C LEU A 6 0.12 -7.69 -2.95
N SER A 7 -0.28 -8.61 -3.82
CA SER A 7 -0.53 -10.02 -3.50
C SER A 7 0.71 -10.81 -3.08
N SER A 8 1.92 -10.26 -3.29
CA SER A 8 3.19 -10.90 -2.93
C SER A 8 3.85 -10.25 -1.69
N ILE A 9 3.25 -9.20 -1.12
CA ILE A 9 3.72 -8.60 0.12
C ILE A 9 3.38 -9.55 1.27
N SER A 10 4.37 -9.86 2.10
CA SER A 10 4.22 -10.70 3.30
C SER A 10 4.24 -9.86 4.58
N VAL A 11 3.81 -10.42 5.70
CA VAL A 11 3.93 -9.79 7.04
C VAL A 11 5.39 -9.36 7.31
N SER A 12 6.36 -10.21 6.96
CA SER A 12 7.79 -9.89 7.19
C SER A 12 8.33 -8.77 6.30
N ASP A 13 7.74 -8.55 5.13
CA ASP A 13 8.06 -7.36 4.33
C ASP A 13 7.61 -6.09 5.06
N ILE A 14 6.42 -6.11 5.69
CA ILE A 14 5.89 -4.98 6.45
C ILE A 14 6.71 -4.76 7.74
N GLU A 15 7.05 -5.83 8.45
CA GLU A 15 7.92 -5.78 9.64
C GLU A 15 9.28 -5.14 9.33
N SER A 16 9.86 -5.44 8.15
CA SER A 16 11.15 -4.91 7.73
C SER A 16 11.18 -3.38 7.60
N LEU A 17 10.02 -2.74 7.57
CA LEU A 17 9.86 -1.28 7.54
C LEU A 17 9.82 -0.65 8.94
N GLY A 18 10.04 -1.44 10.00
CA GLY A 18 10.02 -0.98 11.39
C GLY A 18 8.63 -1.01 12.03
N ILE A 19 7.65 -1.67 11.41
CA ILE A 19 6.31 -1.84 11.97
C ILE A 19 6.30 -3.07 12.89
N ALA A 20 5.75 -2.94 14.10
CA ALA A 20 5.63 -4.04 15.05
C ALA A 20 4.84 -5.22 14.45
N ARG A 21 5.22 -6.45 14.80
CA ARG A 21 4.71 -7.68 14.16
C ARG A 21 3.18 -7.83 14.20
N ASP A 22 2.56 -7.48 15.32
CA ASP A 22 1.12 -7.49 15.55
C ASP A 22 0.40 -6.47 14.66
N HIS A 23 0.93 -5.25 14.55
CA HIS A 23 0.44 -4.25 13.60
C HIS A 23 0.68 -4.68 12.15
N ALA A 24 1.84 -5.25 11.83
CA ALA A 24 2.16 -5.74 10.49
C ALA A 24 1.21 -6.86 10.04
N ALA A 25 0.86 -7.78 10.95
CA ALA A 25 -0.11 -8.84 10.68
C ALA A 25 -1.51 -8.28 10.40
N THR A 26 -1.96 -7.30 11.21
CA THR A 26 -3.25 -6.61 11.01
C THR A 26 -3.29 -5.89 9.66
N LEU A 27 -2.24 -5.12 9.33
CA LEU A 27 -2.15 -4.40 8.04
C LEU A 27 -2.12 -5.37 6.85
N HIS A 28 -1.38 -6.48 6.96
CA HIS A 28 -1.33 -7.51 5.92
C HIS A 28 -2.71 -8.16 5.70
N GLN A 29 -3.44 -8.44 6.77
CA GLN A 29 -4.80 -8.98 6.67
C GLN A 29 -5.72 -7.99 5.94
N SER A 30 -5.77 -6.73 6.38
CA SER A 30 -6.56 -5.69 5.73
C SER A 30 -6.17 -5.50 4.26
N LEU A 31 -4.87 -5.55 3.95
CA LEU A 31 -4.41 -5.50 2.56
C LEU A 31 -4.96 -6.66 1.74
N THR A 32 -4.87 -7.88 2.24
CA THR A 32 -5.35 -9.09 1.54
C THR A 32 -6.84 -9.02 1.23
N GLU A 33 -7.63 -8.46 2.15
CA GLU A 33 -9.08 -8.28 2.00
C GLU A 33 -9.46 -7.20 0.97
N LEU A 34 -8.58 -6.24 0.70
CA LEU A 34 -8.85 -5.10 -0.17
C LEU A 34 -8.26 -5.20 -1.58
N ILE A 35 -7.42 -6.21 -1.86
CA ILE A 35 -6.85 -6.42 -3.20
C ILE A 35 -7.98 -6.75 -4.19
N GLY A 36 -8.15 -5.88 -5.19
CA GLY A 36 -9.07 -6.08 -6.30
C GLY A 36 -8.37 -6.27 -7.64
N THR A 37 -9.17 -6.33 -8.71
CA THR A 37 -8.66 -6.46 -10.10
C THR A 37 -8.32 -5.12 -10.75
N ASP A 38 -8.84 -4.00 -10.22
CA ASP A 38 -8.62 -2.66 -10.74
C ASP A 38 -7.68 -1.87 -9.82
N ALA A 39 -6.55 -1.40 -10.37
CA ALA A 39 -5.50 -0.75 -9.58
C ALA A 39 -5.94 0.61 -8.99
N PRO A 40 -6.60 1.53 -9.73
CA PRO A 40 -7.14 2.76 -9.16
C PRO A 40 -8.15 2.53 -8.04
N ALA A 41 -9.11 1.62 -8.21
CA ALA A 41 -10.07 1.29 -7.14
C ALA A 41 -9.39 0.66 -5.92
N THR A 42 -8.41 -0.24 -6.15
CA THR A 42 -7.61 -0.84 -5.07
C THR A 42 -6.81 0.23 -4.32
N TRP A 43 -6.21 1.17 -5.04
CA TRP A 43 -5.46 2.28 -4.43
C TRP A 43 -6.37 3.17 -3.58
N GLN A 44 -7.56 3.51 -4.06
CA GLN A 44 -8.55 4.27 -3.28
C GLN A 44 -8.89 3.56 -1.96
N ASN A 45 -9.13 2.25 -2.00
CA ASN A 45 -9.39 1.46 -0.79
C ASN A 45 -8.19 1.47 0.17
N ILE A 46 -6.97 1.36 -0.34
CA ILE A 46 -5.74 1.43 0.46
C ILE A 46 -5.62 2.80 1.15
N THR A 47 -5.81 3.90 0.41
CA THR A 47 -5.70 5.26 0.96
C THR A 47 -6.77 5.55 2.01
N THR A 48 -7.98 4.97 1.87
CA THR A 48 -9.09 5.19 2.79
C THR A 48 -9.01 4.34 4.05
N ASN A 49 -8.55 3.09 3.95
CA ASN A 49 -8.71 2.11 5.04
C ASN A 49 -7.39 1.63 5.67
N ILE A 50 -6.26 1.78 4.99
CA ILE A 50 -4.96 1.26 5.46
C ILE A 50 -4.01 2.41 5.81
N LEU A 51 -3.84 3.37 4.90
CA LEU A 51 -2.85 4.43 5.09
C LEU A 51 -3.29 5.41 6.18
N ASN A 52 -2.34 5.74 7.04
CA ASN A 52 -2.47 6.85 7.99
C ASN A 52 -1.10 7.52 8.18
N PRO A 53 -1.07 8.77 8.68
CA PRO A 53 0.18 9.55 8.80
C PRO A 53 1.21 8.97 9.77
N GLU A 54 0.79 8.13 10.73
CA GLU A 54 1.70 7.52 11.71
C GLU A 54 2.48 6.33 11.12
N LEU A 55 2.05 5.82 9.97
CA LEU A 55 2.76 4.73 9.29
C LEU A 55 3.99 5.24 8.54
N PRO A 56 5.08 4.46 8.47
CA PRO A 56 6.29 4.86 7.76
C PRO A 56 6.04 5.19 6.28
N PHE A 57 6.69 6.23 5.78
CA PHE A 57 6.64 6.58 4.35
C PHE A 57 7.06 5.42 3.44
N SER A 58 8.02 4.60 3.88
CA SER A 58 8.45 3.39 3.16
C SER A 58 7.32 2.38 2.99
N PHE A 59 6.37 2.31 3.92
CA PHE A 59 5.18 1.47 3.81
C PHE A 59 4.21 2.05 2.78
N HIS A 60 4.00 3.38 2.79
CA HIS A 60 3.19 4.06 1.77
C HIS A 60 3.75 3.80 0.36
N GLN A 61 5.07 3.92 0.19
CA GLN A 61 5.75 3.63 -1.09
C GLN A 61 5.58 2.16 -1.50
N MET A 62 5.75 1.22 -0.56
CA MET A 62 5.59 -0.21 -0.84
C MET A 62 4.19 -0.52 -1.40
N LEU A 63 3.14 0.03 -0.80
CA LEU A 63 1.78 -0.18 -1.27
C LEU A 63 1.51 0.52 -2.61
N TYR A 64 1.93 1.77 -2.77
CA TYR A 64 1.71 2.52 -4.00
C TYR A 64 2.36 1.81 -5.21
N TYR A 65 3.65 1.53 -5.14
CA TYR A 65 4.35 0.88 -6.25
C TYR A 65 3.95 -0.59 -6.43
N GLY A 66 3.50 -1.26 -5.37
CA GLY A 66 2.95 -2.61 -5.49
C GLY A 66 1.57 -2.65 -6.15
N CYS A 67 0.75 -1.61 -5.94
CA CYS A 67 -0.56 -1.45 -6.56
C CYS A 67 -0.46 -1.15 -8.05
N PHE A 68 0.50 -0.31 -8.44
CA PHE A 68 0.70 0.14 -9.83
C PHE A 68 1.85 -0.57 -10.55
N LYS A 69 2.32 -1.71 -10.03
CA LYS A 69 3.44 -2.47 -10.60
C LYS A 69 3.27 -2.76 -12.10
N ASP A 70 2.05 -3.05 -12.52
CA ASP A 70 1.71 -3.46 -13.89
C ASP A 70 0.97 -2.36 -14.68
N TYR A 71 0.92 -1.12 -14.18
CA TYR A 71 0.15 -0.02 -14.78
C TYR A 71 0.76 0.55 -16.07
N GLY A 72 2.01 0.19 -16.38
CA GLY A 72 2.77 0.72 -17.52
C GLY A 72 3.83 1.75 -17.10
N PRO A 73 4.43 2.49 -18.06
CA PRO A 73 5.57 3.37 -17.79
C PRO A 73 5.22 4.60 -16.94
N ASP A 74 3.95 5.02 -16.93
CA ASP A 74 3.47 6.24 -16.25
C ASP A 74 2.40 5.89 -15.21
N PRO A 75 2.77 5.36 -14.03
CA PRO A 75 1.81 5.19 -12.94
C PRO A 75 1.23 6.55 -12.51
N PRO A 76 -0.04 6.61 -12.10
CA PRO A 76 -0.69 7.87 -11.77
C PRO A 76 -0.01 8.51 -10.57
N ALA A 77 0.49 9.73 -10.71
CA ALA A 77 1.15 10.44 -9.63
C ALA A 77 0.27 10.44 -8.37
N TRP A 78 0.86 10.16 -7.21
CA TRP A 78 0.15 10.30 -5.95
C TRP A 78 -0.11 11.80 -5.70
N VAL A 79 -1.37 12.21 -5.82
CA VAL A 79 -1.83 13.56 -5.48
C VAL A 79 -2.54 13.47 -4.13
N PRO A 80 -2.02 14.11 -3.06
CA PRO A 80 -2.74 14.16 -1.79
C PRO A 80 -4.10 14.83 -1.98
N ASP A 81 -5.13 14.31 -1.28
CA ASP A 81 -6.48 14.88 -1.33
C ASP A 81 -6.43 16.35 -0.88
N PRO A 82 -6.89 17.31 -1.72
CA PRO A 82 -6.83 18.73 -1.40
C PRO A 82 -7.78 19.17 -0.26
N TYR A 83 -8.64 18.29 0.25
CA TYR A 83 -9.66 18.61 1.26
C TYR A 83 -9.38 18.08 2.67
N VAL A 84 -8.17 17.60 2.97
CA VAL A 84 -7.78 17.32 4.36
C VAL A 84 -7.42 18.64 5.05
N LEU A 85 -8.43 19.29 5.66
CA LEU A 85 -8.29 20.42 6.59
C LEU A 85 -8.27 19.95 8.05
#